data_AF-A0AAQ3II61-F1
#
_entry.id   AF-A0AAQ3II61-F1
#
_cell.length_a   1.000
_cell.length_b   1.000
_cell.length_c   1.000
_cell.angle_alpha   90.00
_cell.angle_beta   90.00
_cell.angle_gamma   90.00
#
_symmetry.space_group_name_H-M   'P 1'
#
loop_
_entity.id
_entity.type
_entity.pdbx_description
1 polymer ?
#
loop_
_entity_poly.entity_id
_entity_poly.type
_entity_poly.pdbx_seq_one_letter_code
_entity_poly.pdbx_strand_id
1 'polypeptide(L)'
;MGTEHQTCMCDECGTMLLVKGCSKVRKHDDGIREHYIKCPRCRTEYTSYYTNADIRRMQQKVKKLFALRATMKKETAFDLYTKKLKEAQKKLEAAMLQLKEEMSTPHPKISEG
;
A
#
# COMPACT_ATOMS: atom_id res chain seq x y z
N MET A 1 20.28 -7.69 -9.09
CA MET A 1 19.41 -6.49 -9.01
C MET A 1 19.48 -6.01 -7.57
N GLY A 2 20.11 -4.85 -7.35
CA GLY A 2 20.43 -4.38 -5.99
C GLY A 2 19.16 -4.23 -5.17
N THR A 3 19.11 -4.89 -4.02
CA THR A 3 18.11 -4.56 -3.00
C THR A 3 18.48 -3.19 -2.48
N GLU A 4 17.87 -2.14 -3.05
CA GLU A 4 18.01 -0.78 -2.55
C GLU A 4 17.62 -0.80 -1.06
N HIS A 5 18.62 -0.56 -0.22
CA HIS A 5 18.44 -0.48 1.22
C HIS A 5 17.72 0.83 1.52
N GLN A 6 16.39 0.83 1.41
CA GLN A 6 15.60 2.00 1.75
C GLN A 6 15.79 2.29 3.24
N THR A 7 16.46 3.40 3.54
CA THR A 7 16.63 3.94 4.89
C THR A 7 15.67 5.10 5.06
N CYS A 8 15.10 5.22 6.26
CA CYS A 8 14.33 6.40 6.66
C CYS A 8 14.89 6.94 7.97
N MET A 9 14.76 8.25 8.17
CA MET A 9 15.10 8.89 9.44
C MET A 9 13.86 8.95 10.31
N CYS A 10 14.00 8.60 11.59
CA CYS A 10 12.92 8.78 12.55
C CYS A 10 12.81 10.26 12.92
N ASP A 11 11.63 10.86 12.77
CA ASP A 11 11.38 12.26 13.10
C ASP A 11 11.56 12.58 14.60
N GLU A 12 11.31 11.62 15.50
CA GLU A 12 11.45 11.85 16.95
C GLU A 12 12.89 11.77 17.45
N CYS A 13 13.66 10.77 17.02
CA CYS A 13 15.00 10.53 17.56
C CYS A 13 16.13 10.78 16.56
N GLY A 14 15.82 11.19 15.33
CA GLY A 14 16.79 11.44 14.26
C GLY A 14 17.57 10.21 13.81
N THR A 15 17.27 9.02 14.34
CA THR A 15 18.02 7.80 14.02
C THR A 15 17.66 7.32 12.63
N MET A 16 18.69 7.00 11.83
CA MET A 16 18.52 6.34 10.54
C MET A 16 18.19 4.87 10.76
N LEU A 17 17.03 4.43 10.27
CA LEU A 17 16.57 3.05 10.36
C LEU A 17 16.39 2.44 8.96
N LEU A 18 16.71 1.16 8.86
CA LEU A 18 16.49 0.36 7.65
C LEU A 18 15.02 -0.06 7.59
N VAL A 19 14.29 0.41 6.57
CA VAL A 19 12.86 0.14 6.40
C VAL A 19 12.58 -1.36 6.38
N LYS A 20 13.37 -2.14 5.63
CA LYS A 20 13.20 -3.60 5.50
C LYS A 20 13.30 -4.35 6.84
N GLY A 21 14.10 -3.86 7.78
CA GLY A 21 14.27 -4.48 9.11
C GLY A 21 13.24 -4.01 10.14
N CYS A 22 12.68 -2.82 9.93
CA CYS A 22 11.77 -2.17 10.89
C CYS A 22 10.30 -2.20 10.45
N SER A 23 10.02 -2.62 9.21
CA SER A 23 8.68 -2.81 8.68
C SER A 23 7.98 -4.00 9.33
N LYS A 24 6.83 -3.74 9.95
CA LYS A 24 5.96 -4.72 10.56
C LYS A 24 4.58 -4.66 9.92
N VAL A 25 3.85 -5.77 10.01
CA VAL A 25 2.50 -5.89 9.49
C VAL A 25 1.58 -6.27 10.64
N ARG A 26 0.62 -5.40 10.96
CA ARG A 26 -0.47 -5.67 11.90
C ARG A 26 -1.67 -6.16 11.10
N LYS A 27 -2.34 -7.21 11.57
CA LYS A 27 -3.57 -7.73 10.97
C LYS A 27 -4.73 -7.27 11.85
N HIS A 28 -5.78 -6.75 11.22
CA HIS A 28 -7.05 -6.40 11.86
C HIS A 28 -8.12 -7.42 11.48
N ASP A 29 -9.20 -7.48 12.26
CA ASP A 29 -10.28 -8.48 12.14
C ASP A 29 -10.99 -8.45 10.77
N ASP A 30 -11.08 -7.30 10.11
CA ASP A 30 -11.65 -7.14 8.76
C ASP A 30 -10.73 -7.60 7.60
N GLY A 31 -9.67 -8.36 7.90
CA GLY A 31 -8.70 -8.79 6.88
C GLY A 31 -7.83 -7.65 6.32
N ILE A 32 -7.86 -6.50 6.99
CA ILE A 32 -7.02 -5.33 6.76
C ILE A 32 -5.63 -5.62 7.35
N ARG A 33 -4.60 -5.29 6.57
CA ARG A 33 -3.20 -5.37 6.98
C ARG A 33 -2.64 -3.96 7.02
N GLU A 34 -2.25 -3.53 8.20
CA GLU A 34 -1.54 -2.27 8.41
C GLU A 34 -0.04 -2.54 8.27
N HIS A 35 0.61 -1.86 7.32
CA HIS A 35 2.04 -1.84 7.19
C HIS A 35 2.57 -0.62 7.93
N TYR A 36 3.29 -0.86 9.03
CA TYR A 36 3.84 0.17 9.88
C TYR A 36 5.33 -0.06 10.10
N ILE A 37 6.06 1.01 10.36
CA ILE A 37 7.49 0.97 10.65
C ILE A 37 7.66 1.34 12.10
N LYS A 38 8.33 0.49 12.87
CA LYS A 38 8.62 0.77 14.28
C LYS A 38 10.08 1.16 14.43
N CYS A 39 10.34 2.37 14.94
CA CYS A 39 11.70 2.79 15.23
C CYS A 39 12.33 1.86 16.29
N PRO A 40 13.53 1.31 16.08
CA PRO A 40 14.16 0.43 17.06
C PRO A 40 14.68 1.17 18.29
N ARG A 41 14.84 2.50 18.23
CA ARG A 41 15.37 3.32 19.34
C ARG A 41 14.27 3.85 20.25
N CYS A 42 13.42 4.75 19.73
CA CYS A 42 12.34 5.38 20.49
C CYS A 42 11.04 4.57 20.49
N ARG A 43 10.94 3.50 19.68
CA ARG A 43 9.73 2.65 19.53
C ARG A 43 8.53 3.35 18.90
N THR A 44 8.69 4.58 18.39
CA THR A 44 7.67 5.30 17.63
C THR A 44 7.22 4.47 16.43
N GLU A 45 5.90 4.40 16.24
CA GLU A 45 5.25 3.62 15.20
C GLU A 45 4.75 4.58 14.11
N TYR A 46 5.24 4.37 12.89
CA TYR A 46 4.86 5.15 11.71
C TYR A 46 4.05 4.27 10.78
N THR A 47 2.76 4.54 10.65
CA THR A 47 1.92 3.80 9.71
C THR A 47 2.22 4.26 8.28
N SER A 48 2.65 3.32 7.44
CA SER A 48 3.01 3.59 6.04
C SER A 48 1.79 3.49 5.13
N TYR A 49 1.10 2.35 5.14
CA TYR A 49 -0.12 2.15 4.36
C TYR A 49 -0.96 1.00 4.92
N TYR A 50 -2.25 1.02 4.58
CA TYR A 50 -3.18 -0.07 4.84
C TYR A 50 -3.47 -0.84 3.55
N THR A 51 -3.71 -2.14 3.66
CA THR A 51 -4.12 -2.97 2.52
C THR A 51 -5.14 -4.02 2.94
N ASN A 52 -6.21 -4.19 2.16
CA ASN A 52 -7.22 -5.22 2.37
C ASN A 52 -7.19 -6.26 1.23
N ALA A 53 -8.07 -7.25 1.28
CA ALA A 53 -8.13 -8.30 0.27
C ALA A 53 -8.44 -7.74 -1.13
N ASP A 54 -9.31 -6.75 -1.23
CA ASP A 54 -9.74 -6.16 -2.50
C ASP A 54 -8.66 -5.30 -3.16
N ILE A 55 -7.95 -4.48 -2.39
CA ILE A 55 -6.75 -3.73 -2.84
C ILE A 55 -5.70 -4.71 -3.35
N ARG A 56 -5.43 -5.81 -2.64
CA ARG A 56 -4.49 -6.85 -3.10
C ARG A 56 -4.94 -7.47 -4.44
N ARG A 57 -6.23 -7.74 -4.62
CA ARG A 57 -6.79 -8.22 -5.89
C ARG A 57 -6.66 -7.17 -7.00
N MET A 58 -6.90 -5.90 -6.71
CA MET A 58 -6.75 -4.80 -7.66
C MET A 58 -5.28 -4.60 -8.08
N GLN A 59 -4.34 -4.62 -7.14
CA GLN A 59 -2.89 -4.59 -7.42
C GLN A 59 -2.47 -5.72 -8.36
N GLN A 60 -2.97 -6.94 -8.13
CA GLN A 60 -2.72 -8.07 -9.02
C GLN A 60 -3.29 -7.84 -10.43
N LYS A 61 -4.49 -7.26 -10.55
CA LYS A 61 -5.07 -6.90 -11.86
C LYS A 61 -4.22 -5.85 -12.58
N VAL A 62 -3.77 -4.80 -11.89
CA VAL A 62 -2.87 -3.78 -12.47
C VAL A 62 -1.57 -4.43 -12.95
N LYS A 63 -0.96 -5.30 -12.15
CA LYS A 63 0.27 -6.02 -12.51
C LYS A 63 0.08 -6.88 -13.76
N LYS A 64 -1.04 -7.60 -13.86
CA LYS A 64 -1.39 -8.39 -15.06
C LYS A 64 -1.59 -7.49 -16.29
N LEU A 65 -2.32 -6.38 -16.15
CA LEU A 65 -2.53 -5.43 -17.25
C LEU A 65 -1.22 -4.81 -17.73
N PHE A 66 -0.31 -4.49 -16.80
CA PHE A 66 1.02 -3.96 -17.15
C PHE A 66 1.86 -4.99 -17.92
N ALA A 67 1.88 -6.24 -17.45
CA ALA A 67 2.56 -7.33 -18.14
C ALA A 67 1.97 -7.56 -19.55
N LEU A 68 0.64 -7.60 -19.66
CA LEU A 68 -0.03 -7.72 -20.97
C LEU A 68 0.32 -6.55 -21.89
N ARG A 69 0.29 -5.31 -21.39
CA ARG A 69 0.69 -4.12 -22.15
C ARG A 69 2.11 -4.25 -22.69
N ALA A 70 3.06 -4.74 -21.87
CA ALA A 70 4.45 -4.92 -22.29
C ALA A 70 4.62 -5.97 -23.41
N THR A 71 3.72 -6.96 -23.48
CA THR A 71 3.75 -7.98 -24.55
C THR A 71 3.09 -7.54 -25.86
N MET A 72 2.31 -6.45 -25.85
CA MET A 72 1.58 -5.99 -27.03
C MET A 72 2.49 -5.21 -27.99
N LYS A 73 2.49 -5.62 -29.27
CA LYS A 73 3.22 -4.94 -30.35
C LYS A 73 2.34 -4.03 -31.22
N LYS A 74 1.01 -4.19 -31.16
CA LYS A 74 0.05 -3.39 -31.94
C LYS A 74 -0.28 -2.10 -31.20
N GLU A 75 -0.16 -0.96 -31.86
CA GLU A 75 -0.38 0.38 -31.30
C GLU A 75 -1.81 0.57 -30.76
N THR A 76 -2.83 0.11 -31.49
CA THR A 76 -4.25 0.19 -31.05
C THR A 76 -4.53 -0.63 -29.80
N ALA A 77 -3.93 -1.82 -29.68
CA ALA A 77 -4.00 -2.61 -28.47
C ALA A 77 -3.24 -1.92 -27.33
N PHE A 78 -2.05 -1.37 -27.59
CA PHE A 78 -1.27 -0.65 -26.60
C PHE A 78 -2.04 0.51 -25.97
N ASP A 79 -2.71 1.35 -26.77
CA ASP A 79 -3.52 2.46 -26.27
C ASP A 79 -4.71 1.98 -25.41
N LEU A 80 -5.42 0.95 -25.87
CA LEU A 80 -6.55 0.36 -25.13
C LEU A 80 -6.11 -0.17 -23.75
N TYR A 81 -5.01 -0.92 -23.69
CA TYR A 81 -4.49 -1.45 -22.42
C TYR A 81 -3.90 -0.34 -21.54
N THR A 82 -3.36 0.72 -22.14
CA THR A 82 -2.88 1.90 -21.39
C THR A 82 -4.04 2.63 -20.71
N LYS A 83 -5.17 2.83 -21.40
CA LYS A 83 -6.39 3.41 -20.81
C LYS A 83 -6.91 2.55 -19.66
N LYS A 84 -7.07 1.24 -19.89
CA LYS A 84 -7.50 0.30 -18.84
C LYS A 84 -6.56 0.28 -17.63
N LEU A 85 -5.26 0.39 -17.86
CA LEU A 85 -4.26 0.44 -16.79
C LEU A 85 -4.41 1.71 -15.96
N LYS A 86 -4.56 2.88 -16.61
CA LYS A 86 -4.81 4.16 -15.92
C LYS A 86 -6.09 4.11 -15.08
N GLU A 87 -7.18 3.57 -15.62
CA GLU A 87 -8.43 3.43 -14.88
C GLU A 87 -8.28 2.48 -13.68
N ALA A 88 -7.59 1.35 -13.86
CA ALA A 88 -7.34 0.41 -12.78
C ALA A 88 -6.41 0.99 -11.70
N GLN A 89 -5.41 1.79 -12.08
CA GLN A 89 -4.57 2.53 -11.13
C GLN A 89 -5.39 3.54 -10.34
N LYS A 90 -6.22 4.36 -11.01
CA LYS A 90 -7.07 5.35 -10.34
C LYS A 90 -8.02 4.71 -9.33
N LYS A 91 -8.64 3.57 -9.69
CA LYS A 91 -9.50 2.80 -8.77
C LYS A 91 -8.72 2.23 -7.59
N LEU A 92 -7.50 1.75 -7.82
CA LEU A 92 -6.63 1.26 -6.76
C LEU A 92 -6.22 2.39 -5.80
N GLU A 93 -5.82 3.54 -6.31
CA GLU A 93 -5.47 4.72 -5.50
C GLU A 93 -6.66 5.20 -4.66
N ALA A 94 -7.85 5.29 -5.26
CA ALA A 94 -9.07 5.65 -4.56
C ALA A 94 -9.39 4.66 -3.43
N ALA A 95 -9.27 3.35 -3.69
CA ALA A 95 -9.51 2.33 -2.67
C ALA A 95 -8.47 2.37 -1.52
N MET A 96 -7.21 2.66 -1.84
CA MET A 96 -6.16 2.83 -0.82
C MET A 96 -6.39 4.10 0.03
N LEU A 97 -6.85 5.19 -0.59
CA LEU A 97 -7.19 6.42 0.11
C LEU A 97 -8.39 6.22 1.03
N GLN A 98 -9.47 5.62 0.51
CA GLN A 98 -10.67 5.31 1.28
C GLN A 98 -10.33 4.43 2.48
N LEU A 99 -9.53 3.37 2.29
CA LEU A 99 -9.11 2.50 3.40
C LEU A 99 -8.27 3.27 4.44
N LYS A 100 -7.44 4.22 4.00
CA LYS A 100 -6.66 5.06 4.92
C LYS A 100 -7.59 5.97 5.73
N GLU A 101 -8.61 6.54 5.11
CA GLU A 101 -9.63 7.34 5.79
C GLU A 101 -10.43 6.50 6.79
N GLU A 102 -10.92 5.33 6.39
CA GLU A 102 -11.65 4.40 7.27
C GLU A 102 -10.84 4.03 8.52
N MET A 103 -9.53 3.78 8.34
CA MET A 103 -8.63 3.47 9.46
C MET A 103 -8.20 4.70 10.28
N SER A 104 -8.27 5.91 9.70
CA SER A 104 -7.93 7.16 10.38
C SER A 104 -9.12 7.77 11.12
N THR A 105 -10.34 7.51 10.68
CA THR A 105 -11.55 7.86 11.42
C THR A 105 -11.69 6.86 12.56
N PRO A 106 -11.62 7.29 13.84
CA PRO A 106 -11.99 6.39 14.92
C PRO A 106 -13.46 6.02 14.70
N HIS A 107 -13.72 4.76 14.35
CA HIS A 107 -15.08 4.24 14.46
C HIS A 107 -15.55 4.54 15.89
N PRO A 108 -16.68 5.26 16.09
CA PRO A 108 -17.28 5.31 17.40
C PRO A 108 -17.50 3.86 17.80
N LYS A 109 -16.83 3.45 18.88
CA LYS A 109 -17.11 2.17 19.53
C LYS A 109 -18.61 2.20 19.80
N ILE A 110 -19.38 1.46 19.01
CA ILE A 110 -20.76 1.19 19.35
C ILE A 110 -20.65 0.26 20.55
N SER A 111 -20.61 0.87 21.73
CA SER A 111 -20.92 0.21 22.99
C SER A 111 -22.35 -0.27 22.86
N GLU A 112 -22.52 -1.55 22.53
CA GLU A 112 -23.78 -2.26 22.75
C GLU A 112 -24.07 -2.21 24.25
N GLY A 113 -25.24 -1.66 24.59
CA GLY A 113 -25.80 -1.61 25.94
C GLY A 113 -26.82 -2.71 26.15
#